data_AF-A0A8K9Y1A6-F1
#
_entry.id   AF-A0A8K9Y1A6-F1
#
_cell.length_a   1.000
_cell.length_b   1.000
_cell.length_c   1.000
_cell.angle_alpha   90.00
_cell.angle_beta   90.00
_cell.angle_gamma   90.00
#
_symmetry.space_group_name_H-M   'P 1'
#
loop_
_entity.id
_entity.type
_entity.pdbx_description
1 polymer ?
#
loop_
_entity_poly.entity_id
_entity_poly.type
_entity_poly.pdbx_seq_one_letter_code
_entity_poly.pdbx_strand_id
1 'polypeptide(L)'
;MLVFLLYSNLEDIWTASECNRCVSLRHHSLTNDTLYFMETLNQSLSCFEKYQKQGNHSELCTECKATYRGLNELYSRMEKNHTLCIDIEDSMNMTRILWSKDFNCSFPRAETVPVIAVSSFMLFLPIIFYLSSFLHSEQKKRKLIHRE
;
A
#
# COMPACT_ATOMS: atom_id res chain seq x y z
N MET A 1 37.75 2.31 -27.51
CA MET A 1 36.95 3.07 -26.51
C MET A 1 35.48 2.66 -26.48
N LEU A 2 34.87 2.20 -27.58
CA LEU A 2 33.47 1.78 -27.62
C LEU A 2 33.14 0.55 -26.76
N VAL A 3 34.04 -0.44 -26.73
CA VAL A 3 33.88 -1.64 -25.87
C VAL A 3 33.83 -1.28 -24.39
N PHE A 4 34.70 -0.36 -23.96
CA PHE A 4 34.71 0.11 -22.57
C PHE A 4 33.41 0.87 -22.22
N LEU A 5 32.95 1.75 -23.11
CA LEU A 5 31.68 2.44 -22.93
C LEU A 5 30.50 1.46 -22.83
N LEU A 6 30.46 0.44 -23.68
CA LEU A 6 29.42 -0.57 -23.66
C LEU A 6 29.46 -1.38 -22.36
N TYR A 7 30.64 -1.80 -21.92
CA TYR A 7 30.82 -2.47 -20.64
C TYR A 7 30.34 -1.62 -19.45
N SER A 8 30.75 -0.35 -19.39
CA SER A 8 30.31 0.58 -18.34
C SER A 8 28.79 0.73 -18.31
N ASN A 9 28.14 0.93 -19.46
CA ASN A 9 26.69 1.05 -19.51
C ASN A 9 25.97 -0.22 -19.05
N LEU A 10 26.50 -1.40 -19.38
CA LEU A 10 25.93 -2.67 -18.92
C LEU A 10 26.09 -2.85 -17.41
N GLU A 11 27.26 -2.49 -16.87
CA GLU A 11 27.51 -2.50 -15.42
C GLU A 11 26.58 -1.53 -14.68
N ASP A 12 26.35 -0.34 -15.24
CA ASP A 12 25.44 0.66 -14.68
C ASP A 12 23.99 0.15 -14.68
N ILE A 13 23.53 -0.48 -15.77
CA ILE A 13 22.19 -1.08 -15.82
C ILE A 13 22.07 -2.21 -14.80
N TRP A 14 23.08 -3.07 -14.70
CA TRP A 14 23.08 -4.22 -13.80
C TRP A 14 23.01 -3.80 -12.33
N THR A 15 23.80 -2.80 -11.96
CA THR A 15 23.85 -2.26 -10.60
C THR A 15 22.59 -1.46 -10.26
N ALA A 16 22.12 -0.59 -11.15
CA ALA A 16 20.89 0.18 -10.95
C ALA A 16 19.63 -0.69 -10.85
N SER A 17 19.62 -1.85 -11.52
CA SER A 17 18.53 -2.82 -11.47
C SER A 17 18.60 -3.76 -10.25
N GLU A 18 19.66 -3.64 -9.44
CA GLU A 18 19.93 -4.47 -8.26
C GLU A 18 19.90 -5.98 -8.58
N CYS A 19 20.33 -6.37 -9.80
CA CYS A 19 20.27 -7.75 -10.29
C CYS A 19 20.97 -8.75 -9.36
N ASN A 20 22.03 -8.31 -8.68
CA ASN A 20 22.78 -9.10 -7.69
C ASN A 20 21.92 -9.61 -6.52
N ARG A 21 20.76 -9.01 -6.25
CA ARG A 21 19.85 -9.44 -5.17
C ARG A 21 18.99 -10.63 -5.59
N CYS A 22 18.78 -10.82 -6.89
CA CYS A 22 17.94 -11.89 -7.43
C CYS A 22 18.71 -13.11 -7.92
N VAL A 23 20.02 -12.98 -8.12
CA VAL A 23 20.89 -14.07 -8.58
C VAL A 23 21.89 -14.49 -7.51
N SER A 24 22.22 -15.78 -7.46
CA SER A 24 23.20 -16.33 -6.54
C SER A 24 24.62 -15.88 -6.87
N LEU A 25 25.54 -16.02 -5.91
CA LEU A 25 26.97 -15.79 -6.12
C LEU A 25 27.44 -16.60 -7.35
N ARG A 26 28.04 -15.90 -8.32
CA ARG A 26 28.45 -16.40 -9.66
C ARG A 26 27.34 -16.52 -10.72
N HIS A 27 26.15 -15.98 -10.47
CA HIS A 27 25.08 -15.85 -11.45
C HIS A 27 24.59 -17.19 -12.06
N HIS A 28 24.73 -18.30 -11.33
CA HIS A 28 24.34 -19.62 -11.82
C HIS A 28 22.86 -19.97 -11.59
N SER A 29 22.22 -19.32 -10.61
CA SER A 29 20.83 -19.59 -10.25
C SER A 29 20.16 -18.36 -9.66
N LEU A 30 18.84 -18.39 -9.55
CA LEU A 30 18.09 -17.43 -8.74
C LEU A 30 18.32 -17.67 -7.24
N THR A 31 18.13 -16.64 -6.43
CA THR A 31 18.12 -16.78 -4.97
C THR A 31 16.84 -17.49 -4.51
N ASN A 32 16.89 -18.10 -3.33
CA ASN A 32 15.72 -18.77 -2.75
C ASN A 32 14.54 -17.80 -2.56
N ASP A 33 14.83 -16.55 -2.19
CA ASP A 33 13.80 -15.52 -2.00
C ASP A 33 13.11 -15.17 -3.32
N THR A 34 13.88 -15.00 -4.41
CA THR A 34 13.32 -14.76 -5.75
C THR A 34 12.49 -15.94 -6.23
N LEU A 35 12.96 -17.18 -6.04
CA LEU A 35 12.20 -18.39 -6.38
C LEU A 35 10.88 -18.46 -5.62
N TYR A 36 10.92 -18.21 -4.31
CA TYR A 36 9.73 -18.22 -3.46
C TYR A 36 8.74 -17.11 -3.85
N PHE A 37 9.24 -15.91 -4.19
CA PHE A 37 8.42 -14.84 -4.71
C PHE A 37 7.74 -15.22 -6.04
N MET A 38 8.49 -15.78 -6.99
CA MET A 38 7.96 -16.20 -8.29
C MET A 38 6.92 -17.31 -8.16
N GLU A 39 7.11 -18.25 -7.22
CA GLU A 39 6.10 -19.27 -6.91
C GLU A 39 4.81 -18.65 -6.37
N THR A 40 4.93 -17.75 -5.39
CA THR A 40 3.78 -17.05 -4.78
C THR A 40 3.04 -16.16 -5.80
N LEU A 41 3.80 -15.52 -6.69
CA LEU A 41 3.27 -14.75 -7.80
C LEU A 41 2.49 -15.64 -8.77
N ASN A 42 3.07 -16.78 -9.17
CA ASN A 42 2.42 -17.72 -10.08
C ASN A 42 1.12 -18.28 -9.49
N GLN A 43 1.10 -18.58 -8.18
CA GLN A 43 -0.13 -18.97 -7.48
C GLN A 43 -1.21 -17.87 -7.55
N SER A 44 -0.81 -16.60 -7.39
CA SER A 44 -1.72 -15.46 -7.48
C SER A 44 -2.28 -15.27 -8.89
N LEU A 45 -1.41 -15.30 -9.91
CA LEU A 45 -1.79 -15.17 -11.31
C LEU A 45 -2.66 -16.35 -11.78
N SER A 46 -2.34 -17.58 -11.36
CA SER A 46 -3.16 -18.76 -11.63
C SER A 46 -4.57 -18.63 -11.06
N CYS A 47 -4.70 -18.02 -9.88
CA CYS A 47 -6.01 -17.72 -9.30
C CYS A 47 -6.76 -16.70 -10.18
N PHE A 48 -6.11 -15.62 -10.59
CA PHE A 48 -6.73 -14.61 -11.46
C PHE A 48 -7.20 -15.20 -12.78
N GLU A 49 -6.34 -15.99 -13.43
CA GLU A 49 -6.64 -16.63 -14.71
C GLU A 49 -7.82 -17.60 -14.60
N LYS A 50 -7.90 -18.38 -13.52
CA LYS A 50 -9.02 -19.30 -13.26
C LYS A 50 -10.37 -18.57 -13.27
N TYR A 51 -10.50 -17.47 -12.53
CA TYR A 51 -11.77 -16.74 -12.44
C TYR A 51 -12.04 -15.86 -13.67
N GLN A 52 -11.00 -15.37 -14.33
CA GLN A 52 -11.12 -14.64 -15.59
C GLN A 52 -11.67 -15.53 -16.71
N LYS A 53 -11.20 -16.78 -16.83
CA LYS A 53 -11.73 -17.75 -17.82
C LYS A 53 -13.18 -18.16 -17.55
N GLN A 54 -13.59 -18.13 -16.28
CA GLN A 54 -14.96 -18.46 -15.86
C GLN A 54 -15.95 -17.30 -16.06
N GLY A 55 -15.47 -16.08 -16.33
CA GLY A 55 -16.30 -14.88 -16.43
C GLY A 55 -16.80 -14.35 -15.07
N ASN A 56 -16.34 -14.92 -13.96
CA ASN A 56 -16.80 -14.60 -12.60
C ASN A 56 -15.92 -13.51 -11.96
N HIS A 57 -15.97 -12.30 -12.52
CA HIS A 57 -15.17 -11.17 -12.03
C HIS A 57 -15.49 -10.76 -10.59
N SER A 58 -16.74 -10.93 -10.13
CA SER A 58 -17.13 -10.57 -8.76
C SER A 58 -16.54 -11.51 -7.70
N GLU A 59 -16.39 -12.79 -8.03
CA GLU A 59 -15.84 -13.80 -7.12
C GLU A 59 -14.31 -13.75 -7.08
N LEU A 60 -13.65 -13.33 -8.16
CA LEU A 60 -12.18 -13.19 -8.27
C LEU A 60 -11.60 -12.41 -7.08
N CYS A 61 -12.16 -11.23 -6.79
CA CYS A 61 -11.66 -10.36 -5.72
C CYS A 61 -11.82 -10.96 -4.33
N THR A 62 -12.77 -11.88 -4.15
CA THR A 62 -13.05 -12.53 -2.86
C THR A 62 -12.16 -13.76 -2.69
N GLU A 63 -12.11 -14.60 -3.72
CA GLU A 63 -11.43 -15.89 -3.72
C GLU A 63 -9.90 -15.73 -3.82
N CYS A 64 -9.42 -14.80 -4.65
CA CYS A 64 -7.99 -14.54 -4.82
C CYS A 64 -7.43 -13.51 -3.82
N LYS A 65 -8.26 -13.01 -2.89
CA LYS A 65 -7.85 -12.00 -1.90
C LYS A 65 -6.72 -12.50 -1.01
N ALA A 66 -6.83 -13.74 -0.54
CA ALA A 66 -5.88 -14.33 0.40
C ALA A 66 -4.51 -14.53 -0.25
N THR A 67 -4.47 -15.04 -1.48
CA THR A 67 -3.23 -15.26 -2.24
C THR A 67 -2.56 -13.94 -2.60
N TYR A 68 -3.32 -12.98 -3.14
CA TYR A 68 -2.81 -11.64 -3.44
C TYR A 68 -2.29 -10.91 -2.19
N ARG A 69 -3.00 -11.02 -1.05
CA ARG A 69 -2.53 -10.48 0.22
C ARG A 69 -1.21 -11.10 0.66
N GLY A 70 -1.09 -12.42 0.55
CA GLY A 70 0.15 -13.14 0.87
C GLY A 70 1.34 -12.68 0.01
N LEU A 71 1.11 -12.49 -1.30
CA LEU A 71 2.11 -11.93 -2.20
C LEU A 71 2.53 -10.51 -1.80
N ASN A 72 1.57 -9.63 -1.47
CA ASN A 72 1.88 -8.26 -1.08
C ASN A 72 2.59 -8.17 0.28
N GLU A 73 2.25 -9.06 1.23
CA GLU A 73 2.96 -9.18 2.49
C GLU A 73 4.39 -9.71 2.30
N LEU A 74 4.60 -10.67 1.40
CA LEU A 74 5.93 -11.15 1.01
C LEU A 74 6.77 -10.02 0.39
N TYR A 75 6.22 -9.31 -0.60
CA TYR A 75 6.87 -8.15 -1.20
C TYR A 75 7.28 -7.11 -0.15
N SER A 76 6.37 -6.78 0.78
CA SER A 76 6.64 -5.80 1.85
C SER A 76 7.75 -6.26 2.80
N ARG A 77 7.92 -7.58 3.01
CA ARG A 77 9.06 -8.12 3.79
C ARG A 77 10.36 -8.02 3.00
N MET A 78 10.34 -8.35 1.71
CA MET A 78 11.51 -8.27 0.84
C MET A 78 11.99 -6.82 0.65
N GLU A 79 11.06 -5.87 0.56
CA GLU A 79 11.35 -4.43 0.55
C GLU A 79 12.11 -4.01 1.82
N LYS A 80 11.61 -4.39 3.00
CA LYS A 80 12.28 -4.12 4.28
C LYS A 80 13.65 -4.78 4.38
N ASN A 81 13.78 -5.99 3.85
CA ASN A 81 15.03 -6.74 3.85
C ASN A 81 15.99 -6.30 2.74
N HIS A 82 15.59 -5.34 1.90
CA HIS A 82 16.40 -4.87 0.78
C HIS A 82 16.81 -6.01 -0.16
N THR A 83 15.89 -6.92 -0.49
CA THR A 83 16.14 -8.07 -1.40
C THR A 83 15.40 -7.97 -2.73
N LEU A 84 14.85 -6.79 -3.06
CA LEU A 84 14.16 -6.55 -4.33
C LEU A 84 15.15 -6.35 -5.48
N CYS A 85 14.78 -6.82 -6.66
CA CYS A 85 15.39 -6.43 -7.93
C CYS A 85 14.29 -5.97 -8.89
N ILE A 86 14.67 -5.37 -10.02
CA ILE A 86 13.73 -4.82 -10.99
C ILE A 86 12.64 -5.81 -11.45
N ASP A 87 12.97 -7.08 -11.64
CA ASP A 87 12.01 -8.10 -12.08
C ASP A 87 10.89 -8.34 -11.04
N ILE A 88 11.24 -8.28 -9.75
CA ILE A 88 10.27 -8.41 -8.65
C ILE A 88 9.41 -7.15 -8.55
N GLU A 89 10.03 -5.97 -8.69
CA GLU A 89 9.32 -4.70 -8.66
C GLU A 89 8.32 -4.59 -9.82
N ASP A 90 8.75 -4.90 -11.04
CA ASP A 90 7.92 -4.82 -12.23
C ASP A 90 6.76 -5.83 -12.17
N SER A 91 7.04 -7.09 -11.85
CA SER A 91 6.00 -8.11 -11.72
C SER A 91 4.97 -7.78 -10.62
N MET A 92 5.41 -7.25 -9.47
CA MET A 92 4.50 -6.79 -8.44
C MET A 92 3.69 -5.56 -8.88
N ASN A 93 4.31 -4.62 -9.59
CA ASN A 93 3.64 -3.43 -10.09
C ASN A 93 2.55 -3.79 -11.10
N MET A 94 2.85 -4.66 -12.06
CA MET A 94 1.88 -5.20 -13.02
C MET A 94 0.75 -5.95 -12.30
N THR A 95 1.08 -6.75 -11.29
CA THR A 95 0.07 -7.47 -10.48
C THR A 95 -0.84 -6.51 -9.72
N ARG A 96 -0.30 -5.40 -9.18
CA ARG A 96 -1.09 -4.35 -8.52
C ARG A 96 -2.00 -3.63 -9.50
N ILE A 97 -1.54 -3.35 -10.73
CA ILE A 97 -2.36 -2.75 -11.79
C ILE A 97 -3.52 -3.68 -12.13
N LEU A 98 -3.25 -4.97 -12.37
CA LEU A 98 -4.28 -5.98 -12.62
C LEU A 98 -5.33 -6.02 -11.48
N TRP A 99 -4.87 -6.12 -10.24
CA TRP A 99 -5.74 -6.19 -9.07
C TRP A 99 -6.60 -4.93 -8.89
N SER A 100 -5.99 -3.74 -9.01
CA SER A 100 -6.64 -2.48 -8.66
C SER A 100 -7.41 -1.83 -9.80
N LYS A 101 -6.86 -1.80 -11.01
CA LYS A 101 -7.45 -1.10 -12.15
C LYS A 101 -8.29 -2.04 -13.00
N ASP A 102 -7.75 -3.20 -13.35
CA ASP A 102 -8.40 -4.07 -14.33
C ASP A 102 -9.52 -4.89 -13.68
N PHE A 103 -9.29 -5.42 -12.48
CA PHE A 103 -10.30 -6.16 -11.72
C PHE A 103 -11.09 -5.29 -10.71
N ASN A 104 -10.65 -4.07 -10.46
CA ASN A 104 -11.28 -3.15 -9.51
C ASN A 104 -11.49 -3.75 -8.10
N CYS A 105 -10.56 -4.59 -7.65
CA CYS A 105 -10.63 -5.27 -6.35
C CYS A 105 -10.12 -4.42 -5.18
N SER A 106 -9.87 -3.13 -5.41
CA SER A 106 -9.40 -2.21 -4.37
C SER A 106 -10.59 -1.67 -3.58
N PHE A 107 -10.87 -2.27 -2.43
CA PHE A 107 -11.93 -1.80 -1.54
C PHE A 107 -11.37 -0.83 -0.50
N PRO A 108 -11.86 0.43 -0.44
CA PRO A 108 -11.49 1.33 0.63
C PRO A 108 -11.99 0.78 1.97
N ARG A 109 -11.13 0.83 2.99
CA ARG A 109 -11.53 0.47 4.36
C ARG A 109 -12.59 1.47 4.83
N ALA A 110 -13.74 0.98 5.24
CA ALA A 110 -14.86 1.82 5.69
C ALA A 110 -14.61 2.40 7.10
N GLU A 111 -13.67 3.34 7.20
CA GLU A 111 -13.39 4.10 8.42
C GLU A 111 -13.98 5.52 8.35
N THR A 112 -14.84 5.80 7.37
CA THR A 112 -15.38 7.15 7.12
C THR A 112 -16.24 7.65 8.27
N VAL A 113 -17.08 6.80 8.84
CA VAL A 113 -17.99 7.14 9.94
C VAL A 113 -17.23 7.59 11.21
N PRO A 114 -16.30 6.80 11.78
CA PRO A 114 -15.56 7.23 12.96
C PRO A 114 -14.72 8.48 12.69
N VAL A 115 -14.12 8.61 11.51
CA VAL A 115 -13.34 9.81 11.14
C VAL A 115 -14.21 11.06 11.13
N ILE A 116 -15.40 11.01 10.52
CA ILE A 116 -16.33 12.15 10.50
C ILE A 116 -16.82 12.51 11.91
N ALA A 117 -17.16 11.51 12.73
CA ALA A 117 -17.63 11.73 14.10
C ALA A 117 -16.56 12.40 14.97
N VAL A 118 -15.32 11.92 14.97
CA VAL A 118 -14.23 12.51 15.76
C VAL A 118 -13.87 13.91 15.26
N SER A 119 -13.79 14.08 13.94
CA SER A 119 -13.46 15.38 13.34
C SER A 119 -14.52 16.44 13.64
N SER A 120 -15.80 16.09 13.51
CA SER A 120 -16.90 17.01 13.84
C SER A 120 -16.89 17.38 15.32
N PHE A 121 -16.71 16.42 16.22
CA PHE A 121 -16.64 16.68 17.65
C PHE A 121 -15.51 17.66 18.00
N MET A 122 -14.30 17.45 17.46
CA MET A 122 -13.16 18.35 17.66
C MET A 122 -13.43 19.78 17.17
N LEU A 123 -14.18 19.94 16.07
CA LEU A 123 -14.56 21.27 15.55
C LEU A 123 -15.61 21.99 16.41
N PHE A 124 -16.47 21.25 17.11
CA PHE A 124 -17.48 21.86 18.00
C PHE A 124 -16.92 22.27 19.37
N LEU A 125 -15.83 21.65 19.84
CA LEU A 125 -15.23 21.98 21.13
C LEU A 125 -14.87 23.48 21.29
N PRO A 126 -14.21 24.14 20.33
CA PRO A 126 -13.93 25.58 20.42
C PRO A 126 -15.22 26.42 20.49
N ILE A 127 -16.23 26.07 19.69
CA ILE A 127 -17.52 26.79 19.65
C ILE A 127 -18.19 26.72 21.02
N ILE A 128 -18.27 25.52 21.60
CA ILE A 128 -18.84 25.30 22.93
C ILE A 128 -18.03 26.06 23.99
N PHE A 129 -16.70 26.05 23.90
CA PHE A 129 -15.82 26.76 24.83
C PHE A 129 -16.04 28.28 24.81
N TYR A 130 -16.11 28.89 23.62
CA TYR A 130 -16.34 30.33 23.51
C TYR A 130 -17.75 30.73 23.94
N LEU A 131 -18.77 29.96 23.55
CA LEU A 131 -20.16 30.23 23.96
C LEU A 131 -20.35 30.09 25.48
N SER A 132 -19.81 29.03 26.08
CA SER A 132 -19.87 28.84 27.53
C SER A 132 -19.14 29.95 28.29
N SER A 133 -17.96 30.37 27.81
CA SER A 133 -17.21 31.49 28.38
C SER A 133 -17.98 32.81 28.30
N PHE A 134 -18.63 33.09 27.16
CA PHE A 134 -19.45 34.29 26.97
C PHE A 134 -20.66 34.31 27.92
N LEU A 135 -21.42 33.22 27.98
CA LEU A 135 -22.59 33.11 28.86
C LEU A 135 -22.22 33.24 30.34
N HIS A 136 -21.11 32.61 30.75
CA HIS A 136 -20.65 32.69 32.14
C HIS A 136 -20.19 34.11 32.52
N SER A 137 -19.58 34.84 31.58
CA SER A 137 -19.20 36.26 31.78
C SER A 137 -20.42 37.16 31.99
N GLU A 138 -21.45 37.02 31.14
CA GLU A 138 -22.70 37.80 31.25
C GLU A 138 -23.48 37.49 32.54
N GLN A 139 -23.52 36.22 32.97
CA GLN A 139 -24.12 35.86 34.26
C GLN A 139 -23.39 36.49 35.45
N LYS A 140 -22.05 36.57 35.40
CA LYS A 140 -21.27 37.24 36.45
C LYS A 140 -21.55 38.75 36.51
N LYS A 141 -21.71 39.41 35.36
CA LYS A 141 -22.08 40.84 35.30
C LYS A 141 -23.47 41.11 35.89
N ARG A 142 -24.49 40.31 35.52
CA ARG A 142 -25.86 40.50 36.05
C ARG A 142 -25.95 40.32 37.57
N LYS A 143 -25.17 39.42 38.16
CA LYS A 143 -25.13 39.25 39.62
C LYS A 143 -24.51 40.44 40.37
N LEU A 144 -23.65 41.23 39.74
CA LEU A 144 -23.08 42.44 40.34
C LEU A 144 -24.09 43.60 40.33
N ILE A 145 -24.82 43.78 39.23
CA ILE A 145 -25.82 44.85 39.09
C ILE A 145 -27.00 44.68 40.05
N HIS A 146 -27.39 43.45 40.39
CA HIS A 146 -28.47 43.18 41.36
C HIS A 146 -28.05 43.21 42.83
N ARG A 147 -26.77 43.46 43.14
CA ARG A 147 -26.26 43.46 44.52
C ARG A 147 -25.98 44.87 45.05
N GLU A 148 -26.20 45.90 44.25
CA GLU A 148 -26.31 47.31 44.65
C GLU A 148 -27.77 47.68 44.90
#